data_AF-A0AAD3DGE0-F1
#
_entry.id   AF-A0AAD3DGE0-F1
#
_cell.length_a   1.000
_cell.length_b   1.000
_cell.length_c   1.000
_cell.angle_alpha   90.00
_cell.angle_beta   90.00
_cell.angle_gamma   90.00
#
_symmetry.space_group_name_H-M   'P 1'
#
loop_
_entity.id
_entity.type
_entity.pdbx_description
1 polymer ?
#
loop_
_entity_poly.entity_id
_entity_poly.type
_entity_poly.pdbx_seq_one_letter_code
_entity_poly.pdbx_strand_id
1 'polypeptide(L)'
;EEQKRSKAAAKGAVKAQKEADNSLKVTMVGRHMRLLLSNSLAASPLGAALVEQGPLARGGARDQNFAQEVHRDLPLAGRYRYCMWGLRLPAPAAARLLAAEGCALEGSSLGDPAGTGLPLVLFPLLVLALSGDELLRLLEADSTAPLAALYGDVRREHPSCSVVVYVVGLEEALRRRERANKVRRVPGRVYAPRTMG
;
A
#
# COMPACT_ATOMS: atom_id res chain seq x y z
N GLU A 1 -16.14 -39.81 -27.77
CA GLU A 1 -15.81 -38.37 -27.58
C GLU A 1 -15.02 -38.08 -26.30
N GLU A 2 -15.27 -38.81 -25.22
CA GLU A 2 -14.64 -38.62 -23.90
C GLU A 2 -13.11 -38.74 -23.90
N GLN A 3 -12.54 -39.70 -24.64
CA GLN A 3 -11.07 -39.82 -24.83
C GLN A 3 -10.43 -38.63 -25.58
N LYS A 4 -11.17 -37.94 -26.46
CA LYS A 4 -10.67 -36.72 -27.13
C LYS A 4 -10.71 -35.53 -26.18
N ARG A 5 -11.77 -35.43 -25.34
CA ARG A 5 -11.89 -34.41 -24.29
C ARG A 5 -10.82 -34.57 -23.21
N SER A 6 -10.53 -35.80 -22.77
CA SER A 6 -9.48 -36.06 -21.77
C SER A 6 -8.07 -35.77 -22.29
N LYS A 7 -7.73 -36.13 -23.54
CA LYS A 7 -6.45 -35.76 -24.17
C LYS A 7 -6.31 -34.25 -24.37
N ALA A 8 -7.40 -33.55 -24.72
CA ALA A 8 -7.41 -32.09 -24.84
C ALA A 8 -7.21 -31.42 -23.48
N ALA A 9 -7.87 -31.90 -22.43
CA ALA A 9 -7.70 -31.42 -21.06
C ALA A 9 -6.28 -31.65 -20.54
N ALA A 10 -5.70 -32.82 -20.77
CA ALA A 10 -4.31 -33.13 -20.40
C ALA A 10 -3.30 -32.22 -21.12
N LYS A 11 -3.48 -31.98 -22.42
CA LYS A 11 -2.64 -31.05 -23.19
C LYS A 11 -2.79 -29.60 -22.70
N GLY A 12 -4.00 -29.20 -22.33
CA GLY A 12 -4.29 -27.90 -21.72
C GLY A 12 -3.60 -27.72 -20.37
N ALA A 13 -3.65 -28.74 -19.51
CA ALA A 13 -3.00 -28.74 -18.20
C ALA A 13 -1.47 -28.64 -18.31
N VAL A 14 -0.84 -29.36 -19.25
CA VAL A 14 0.61 -29.27 -19.49
C VAL A 14 1.02 -27.87 -19.97
N LYS A 15 0.22 -27.26 -20.85
CA LYS A 15 0.47 -25.89 -21.32
C LYS A 15 0.36 -24.88 -20.16
N ALA A 16 -0.69 -24.97 -19.36
CA ALA A 16 -0.93 -24.10 -18.21
C ALA A 16 0.17 -24.25 -17.15
N GLN A 17 0.66 -25.47 -16.93
CA GLN A 17 1.77 -25.74 -16.01
C GLN A 17 3.07 -25.09 -16.49
N LYS A 18 3.41 -25.23 -17.77
CA LYS A 18 4.62 -24.62 -18.34
C LYS A 18 4.56 -23.09 -18.30
N GLU A 19 3.38 -22.51 -18.51
CA GLU A 19 3.15 -21.08 -18.37
C GLU A 19 3.32 -20.62 -16.92
N ALA A 20 2.77 -21.38 -15.97
CA ALA A 20 2.94 -21.09 -14.55
C ALA A 20 4.41 -21.15 -14.10
N ASP A 21 5.15 -22.17 -14.53
CA ASP A 21 6.59 -22.30 -14.26
C ASP A 21 7.39 -21.15 -14.85
N ASN A 22 6.99 -20.65 -16.02
CA ASN A 22 7.63 -19.47 -16.62
C ASN A 22 7.31 -18.18 -15.83
N SER A 23 6.07 -17.97 -15.41
CA SER A 23 5.66 -16.78 -14.67
C SER A 23 6.32 -16.63 -13.30
N LEU A 24 6.72 -17.74 -12.67
CA LEU A 24 7.41 -17.74 -11.37
C LEU A 24 8.93 -17.54 -11.50
N LYS A 25 9.48 -17.39 -12.70
CA LYS A 25 10.90 -17.08 -12.88
C LYS A 25 11.20 -15.67 -12.38
N VAL A 26 12.36 -15.49 -11.73
CA VAL A 26 12.83 -14.19 -11.22
C VAL A 26 12.80 -13.10 -12.30
N THR A 27 13.17 -13.46 -13.54
CA THR A 27 13.16 -12.54 -14.69
C THR A 27 11.76 -12.05 -15.08
N MET A 28 10.71 -12.73 -14.63
CA MET A 28 9.32 -12.41 -14.93
C MET A 28 8.64 -11.60 -13.82
N VAL A 29 9.29 -11.43 -12.65
CA VAL A 29 8.71 -10.71 -11.50
C VAL A 29 8.30 -9.30 -11.90
N GLY A 30 9.15 -8.55 -12.59
CA GLY A 30 8.82 -7.18 -13.02
C GLY A 30 7.57 -7.09 -13.90
N ARG A 31 7.31 -8.10 -14.73
CA ARG A 31 6.12 -8.15 -15.60
C ARG A 31 4.83 -8.39 -14.81
N HIS A 32 4.90 -9.17 -13.74
CA HIS A 32 3.74 -9.57 -12.93
C HIS A 32 3.53 -8.66 -11.72
N MET A 33 4.56 -7.94 -11.30
CA MET A 33 4.55 -7.03 -10.15
C MET A 33 3.65 -5.81 -10.37
N ARG A 34 2.90 -5.48 -9.33
CA ARG A 34 1.96 -4.36 -9.28
C ARG A 34 2.19 -3.54 -8.02
N LEU A 35 2.23 -2.23 -8.21
CA LEU A 35 2.08 -1.27 -7.12
C LEU A 35 0.60 -0.90 -7.00
N LEU A 36 -0.01 -1.20 -5.86
CA LEU A 36 -1.39 -0.88 -5.56
C LEU A 36 -1.45 0.42 -4.77
N LEU A 37 -2.24 1.38 -5.24
CA LEU A 37 -2.40 2.68 -4.60
C LEU A 37 -3.86 2.87 -4.20
N SER A 38 -4.10 3.28 -2.95
CA SER A 38 -5.38 3.86 -2.56
C SER A 38 -5.67 5.11 -3.42
N ASN A 39 -6.95 5.35 -3.71
CA ASN A 39 -7.40 6.51 -4.49
C ASN A 39 -6.91 7.86 -3.92
N SER A 40 -6.95 8.01 -2.60
CA SER A 40 -6.51 9.21 -1.88
C SER A 40 -4.99 9.41 -1.94
N LEU A 41 -4.20 8.34 -1.90
CA LEU A 41 -2.76 8.42 -2.12
C LEU A 41 -2.44 8.73 -3.59
N ALA A 42 -3.10 8.06 -4.53
CA ALA A 42 -2.90 8.26 -5.97
C ALA A 42 -3.21 9.70 -6.41
N ALA A 43 -4.19 10.36 -5.77
CA ALA A 43 -4.53 11.76 -6.02
C ALA A 43 -3.59 12.78 -5.33
N SER A 44 -2.58 12.32 -4.58
CA SER A 44 -1.67 13.20 -3.83
C SER A 44 -0.33 13.41 -4.54
N PRO A 45 0.41 14.51 -4.25
CA PRO A 45 1.76 14.71 -4.77
C PRO A 45 2.73 13.57 -4.39
N LEU A 46 2.55 12.98 -3.22
CA LEU A 46 3.32 11.80 -2.81
C LEU A 46 3.02 10.59 -3.70
N GLY A 47 1.75 10.37 -4.05
CA GLY A 47 1.36 9.33 -4.99
C GLY A 47 2.02 9.53 -6.34
N ALA A 48 1.95 10.74 -6.89
CA ALA A 48 2.62 11.06 -8.16
C ALA A 48 4.14 10.80 -8.10
N ALA A 49 4.81 11.19 -7.01
CA ALA A 49 6.23 10.92 -6.82
C ALA A 49 6.54 9.43 -6.69
N LEU A 50 5.73 8.65 -5.97
CA LEU A 50 5.86 7.19 -5.88
C LEU A 50 5.69 6.50 -7.24
N VAL A 51 4.85 7.07 -8.10
CA VAL A 51 4.62 6.58 -9.46
C VAL A 51 5.81 6.87 -10.37
N GLU A 52 6.35 8.08 -10.31
CA GLU A 52 7.47 8.55 -11.12
C GLU A 52 8.80 7.92 -10.68
N GLN A 53 9.01 7.81 -9.37
CA GLN A 53 10.26 7.34 -8.74
C GLN A 53 10.16 5.89 -8.23
N GLY A 54 9.06 5.21 -8.54
CA GLY A 54 8.74 3.88 -8.04
C GLY A 54 9.80 2.83 -8.39
N PRO A 55 9.92 1.76 -7.59
CA PRO A 55 11.01 0.81 -7.72
C PRO A 55 11.03 0.15 -9.10
N LEU A 56 12.22 0.18 -9.69
CA LEU A 56 12.58 -0.51 -10.92
C LEU A 56 12.88 -1.98 -10.61
N ALA A 57 12.36 -2.90 -11.42
CA ALA A 57 13.00 -4.22 -11.51
C ALA A 57 14.40 -4.03 -12.12
N ARG A 58 15.43 -3.88 -11.27
CA ARG A 58 16.82 -3.83 -11.75
C ARG A 58 17.24 -5.23 -12.18
N GLY A 59 17.22 -5.47 -13.49
CA GLY A 59 17.64 -6.73 -14.10
C GLY A 59 17.36 -6.78 -15.60
N GLY A 60 18.28 -6.27 -16.42
CA GLY A 60 18.21 -6.29 -17.89
C GLY A 60 18.40 -4.91 -18.55
N ALA A 61 18.46 -4.87 -19.88
CA ALA A 61 18.85 -3.71 -20.70
C ALA A 61 17.86 -2.50 -20.70
N ARG A 62 16.71 -2.60 -20.01
CA ARG A 62 15.78 -1.50 -19.81
C ARG A 62 15.14 -1.59 -18.44
N ASP A 63 15.40 -0.58 -17.63
CA ASP A 63 14.66 -0.28 -16.40
C ASP A 63 13.16 -0.24 -16.71
N GLN A 64 12.37 -1.09 -16.03
CA GLN A 64 10.91 -1.09 -16.14
C GLN A 64 10.29 -0.77 -14.78
N ASN A 65 9.48 0.27 -14.75
CA ASN A 65 8.60 0.56 -13.61
C ASN A 65 7.57 -0.57 -13.49
N PHE A 66 7.25 -0.96 -12.26
CA PHE A 66 6.11 -1.84 -12.03
C PHE A 66 4.82 -1.16 -12.48
N ALA A 67 3.94 -1.91 -13.14
CA ALA A 67 2.63 -1.40 -13.50
C ALA A 67 1.84 -1.02 -12.23
N GLN A 68 1.07 0.05 -12.30
CA GLN A 68 0.33 0.59 -11.16
C GLN A 68 -1.14 0.30 -11.29
N GLU A 69 -1.77 -0.02 -10.17
CA GLU A 69 -3.21 -0.22 -10.08
C GLU A 69 -3.80 0.69 -9.01
N VAL A 70 -4.70 1.57 -9.41
CA VAL A 70 -5.47 2.41 -8.48
C VAL A 70 -6.84 1.79 -8.30
N HIS A 71 -7.12 1.37 -7.07
CA HIS A 71 -8.37 0.67 -6.73
C HIS A 71 -9.19 1.53 -5.76
N ARG A 72 -10.47 1.73 -6.11
CA ARG A 72 -11.43 2.37 -5.21
C ARG A 72 -11.88 1.43 -4.09
N ASP A 73 -11.84 0.13 -4.37
CA ASP A 73 -12.35 -0.93 -3.49
C ASP A 73 -11.25 -1.55 -2.62
N LEU A 74 -10.11 -0.87 -2.51
CA LEU A 74 -9.07 -1.24 -1.55
C LEU A 74 -9.65 -1.15 -0.12
N PRO A 75 -9.54 -2.21 0.72
CA PRO A 75 -10.29 -2.32 1.98
C PRO A 75 -10.16 -1.13 2.93
N LEU A 76 -9.03 -0.43 2.86
CA LEU A 76 -8.70 0.69 3.74
C LEU A 76 -8.75 2.06 3.03
N ALA A 77 -9.04 2.11 1.72
CA ALA A 77 -8.86 3.32 0.90
C ALA A 77 -9.82 4.45 1.24
N GLY A 78 -10.99 4.13 1.82
CA GLY A 78 -11.93 5.13 2.32
C GLY A 78 -11.47 5.86 3.60
N ARG A 79 -10.45 5.34 4.30
CA ARG A 79 -9.98 5.88 5.59
C ARG A 79 -8.52 6.34 5.57
N TYR A 80 -7.70 5.65 4.78
CA TYR A 80 -6.25 5.80 4.86
C TYR A 80 -5.62 6.01 3.48
N ARG A 81 -4.51 6.76 3.46
CA ARG A 81 -3.63 6.88 2.30
C ARG A 81 -2.55 5.81 2.44
N TYR A 82 -2.58 4.81 1.58
CA TYR A 82 -1.63 3.71 1.63
C TYR A 82 -1.37 3.09 0.27
N CYS A 83 -0.28 2.32 0.20
CA CYS A 83 0.06 1.47 -0.91
C CYS A 83 0.47 0.07 -0.45
N MET A 84 0.39 -0.88 -1.38
CA MET A 84 0.81 -2.26 -1.22
C MET A 84 1.44 -2.76 -2.51
N TRP A 85 2.05 -3.94 -2.46
CA TRP A 85 2.58 -4.62 -3.64
C TRP A 85 1.96 -6.00 -3.79
N GLY A 86 1.88 -6.46 -5.03
CA GLY A 86 1.42 -7.80 -5.32
C GLY A 86 1.79 -8.26 -6.72
N LEU A 87 1.40 -9.49 -7.05
CA LEU A 87 1.65 -10.13 -8.35
C LEU A 87 0.32 -10.49 -9.02
N ARG A 88 0.15 -10.10 -10.28
CA ARG A 88 -0.89 -10.61 -11.19
C ARG A 88 -0.35 -11.82 -11.92
N LEU A 89 -0.76 -13.02 -11.51
CA LEU A 89 -0.23 -14.29 -12.01
C LEU A 89 -1.32 -15.13 -12.68
N PRO A 90 -0.98 -16.01 -13.65
CA PRO A 90 -1.91 -17.04 -14.09
C PRO A 90 -2.42 -17.86 -12.90
N ALA A 91 -3.69 -18.26 -12.91
CA ALA A 91 -4.32 -18.94 -11.77
C ALA A 91 -3.52 -20.15 -11.23
N PRO A 92 -2.93 -21.03 -12.06
CA PRO A 92 -2.11 -22.14 -11.56
C PRO A 92 -0.81 -21.67 -10.86
N ALA A 93 -0.20 -20.57 -11.31
CA ALA A 93 0.97 -19.99 -10.66
C ALA A 93 0.59 -19.33 -9.33
N ALA A 94 -0.51 -18.58 -9.31
CA ALA A 94 -1.03 -17.96 -8.09
C ALA A 94 -1.35 -19.01 -7.01
N ALA A 95 -2.05 -20.09 -7.38
CA ALA A 95 -2.37 -21.18 -6.47
C ALA A 95 -1.12 -21.86 -5.91
N ARG A 96 -0.11 -22.12 -6.75
CA ARG A 96 1.16 -22.70 -6.32
C ARG A 96 1.93 -21.77 -5.39
N LEU A 97 1.98 -20.48 -5.71
CA LEU A 97 2.68 -19.49 -4.91
C LEU A 97 2.02 -19.34 -3.52
N LEU A 98 0.69 -19.25 -3.47
CA LEU A 98 -0.07 -19.24 -2.21
C LEU A 98 0.17 -20.52 -1.39
N ALA A 99 0.21 -21.68 -2.05
CA ALA A 99 0.48 -22.96 -1.37
C ALA A 99 1.92 -23.05 -0.83
N ALA A 100 2.91 -22.49 -1.56
CA ALA A 100 4.31 -22.54 -1.19
C ALA A 100 4.66 -21.57 -0.04
N GLU A 101 4.09 -20.36 -0.09
CA GLU A 101 4.34 -19.30 0.89
C GLU A 101 3.40 -19.40 2.11
N GLY A 102 2.43 -20.31 2.08
CA GLY A 102 1.46 -20.52 3.14
C GLY A 102 0.66 -19.24 3.44
N CYS A 103 0.61 -18.86 4.72
CA CYS A 103 -0.13 -17.68 5.17
C CYS A 103 0.62 -16.35 4.97
N ALA A 104 1.83 -16.35 4.39
CA ALA A 104 2.62 -15.12 4.21
C ALA A 104 2.07 -14.24 3.08
N LEU A 105 1.41 -14.84 2.09
CA LEU A 105 0.79 -14.13 0.98
C LEU A 105 -0.73 -14.18 1.08
N GLU A 106 -1.37 -13.12 0.60
CA GLU A 106 -2.83 -13.00 0.65
C GLU A 106 -3.41 -13.00 -0.76
N GLY A 107 -4.38 -13.87 -1.01
CA GLY A 107 -5.16 -13.83 -2.25
C GLY A 107 -6.15 -12.66 -2.20
N SER A 108 -6.17 -11.82 -3.25
CA SER A 108 -7.05 -10.67 -3.30
C SER A 108 -8.25 -10.88 -4.21
N SER A 109 -9.41 -10.37 -3.80
CA SER A 109 -10.64 -10.30 -4.61
C SER A 109 -10.73 -9.02 -5.45
N LEU A 110 -9.69 -8.18 -5.47
CA LEU A 110 -9.68 -6.96 -6.27
C LEU A 110 -9.78 -7.28 -7.77
N GLY A 111 -10.67 -6.55 -8.45
CA GLY A 111 -10.88 -6.67 -9.90
C GLY A 111 -9.59 -6.43 -10.68
N ASP A 112 -9.48 -6.96 -11.89
CA ASP A 112 -8.32 -6.74 -12.76
C ASP A 112 -8.57 -5.54 -13.69
N PRO A 113 -7.92 -4.37 -13.47
CA PRO A 113 -8.15 -3.18 -14.28
C PRO A 113 -7.73 -3.37 -15.74
N ALA A 114 -6.79 -4.28 -16.02
CA ALA A 114 -6.29 -4.56 -17.36
C ALA A 114 -7.17 -5.58 -18.12
N GLY A 115 -8.18 -6.16 -17.46
CA GLY A 115 -9.10 -7.13 -18.09
C GLY A 115 -8.43 -8.45 -18.51
N THR A 116 -7.25 -8.77 -17.97
CA THR A 116 -6.48 -9.97 -18.30
C THR A 116 -6.98 -11.23 -17.59
N GLY A 117 -7.81 -11.07 -16.56
CA GLY A 117 -8.35 -12.16 -15.75
C GLY A 117 -7.32 -12.80 -14.82
N LEU A 118 -6.19 -12.13 -14.58
CA LEU A 118 -5.13 -12.64 -13.72
C LEU A 118 -5.46 -12.36 -12.24
N PRO A 119 -5.53 -13.39 -11.38
CA PRO A 119 -5.68 -13.18 -9.94
C PRO A 119 -4.49 -12.41 -9.36
N LEU A 120 -4.78 -11.64 -8.31
CA LEU A 120 -3.81 -10.86 -7.58
C LEU A 120 -3.43 -11.57 -6.28
N VAL A 121 -2.13 -11.69 -6.06
CA VAL A 121 -1.54 -12.17 -4.80
C VAL A 121 -0.77 -11.02 -4.16
N LEU A 122 -1.13 -10.64 -2.93
CA LEU A 122 -0.55 -9.52 -2.20
C LEU A 122 0.64 -9.96 -1.35
N PHE A 123 1.66 -9.10 -1.30
CA PHE A 123 2.78 -9.23 -0.38
C PHE A 123 2.42 -8.72 1.03
N PRO A 124 3.06 -9.25 2.09
CA PRO A 124 2.75 -8.93 3.48
C PRO A 124 3.33 -7.58 3.93
N LEU A 125 3.26 -6.56 3.06
CA LEU A 125 3.78 -5.23 3.34
C LEU A 125 2.78 -4.16 2.89
N LEU A 126 2.34 -3.37 3.86
CA LEU A 126 1.50 -2.21 3.68
C LEU A 126 2.26 -0.95 4.10
N VAL A 127 2.40 0.01 3.19
CA VAL A 127 2.99 1.32 3.51
C VAL A 127 1.86 2.34 3.63
N LEU A 128 1.69 2.86 4.84
CA LEU A 128 0.71 3.87 5.18
C LEU A 128 1.37 5.24 5.19
N ALA A 129 0.81 6.19 4.45
CA ALA A 129 1.29 7.56 4.38
C ALA A 129 0.48 8.48 5.30
N LEU A 130 1.15 9.12 6.26
CA LEU A 130 0.58 10.16 7.13
C LEU A 130 1.24 11.51 6.85
N SER A 131 0.49 12.59 7.00
CA SER A 131 1.11 13.91 7.12
C SER A 131 1.60 14.14 8.54
N GLY A 132 2.57 15.03 8.72
CA GLY A 132 3.01 15.47 10.05
C GLY A 132 1.84 15.94 10.91
N ASP A 133 0.91 16.72 10.35
CA ASP A 133 -0.27 17.22 11.07
C ASP A 133 -1.25 16.12 11.47
N GLU A 134 -1.35 15.02 10.72
CA GLU A 134 -2.15 13.85 11.10
C GLU A 134 -1.52 13.10 12.26
N LEU A 135 -0.21 12.82 12.18
CA LEU A 135 0.50 12.14 13.27
C LEU A 135 0.40 12.95 14.57
N LEU A 136 0.58 14.26 14.50
CA LEU A 136 0.48 15.15 15.65
C LEU A 136 -0.92 15.14 16.27
N ARG A 137 -1.98 15.10 15.45
CA ARG A 137 -3.36 14.96 15.94
C ARG A 137 -3.61 13.61 16.61
N LEU A 138 -3.05 12.53 16.07
CA LEU A 138 -3.17 11.20 16.68
C LEU A 138 -2.47 11.14 18.04
N LEU A 139 -1.28 11.73 18.14
CA LEU A 139 -0.53 11.86 19.42
C LEU A 139 -1.26 12.72 20.46
N GLU A 140 -2.02 13.73 20.03
CA GLU A 140 -2.87 14.52 20.94
C GLU A 140 -4.06 13.73 21.46
N ALA A 141 -4.64 12.88 20.62
CA ALA A 141 -5.78 12.05 20.99
C ALA A 141 -5.36 10.92 21.95
N ASP A 142 -4.22 10.28 21.69
CA ASP A 142 -3.61 9.28 22.56
C ASP A 142 -2.10 9.29 22.40
N SER A 143 -1.39 9.76 23.44
CA SER A 143 0.07 9.85 23.44
C SER A 143 0.75 8.50 23.69
N THR A 144 0.02 7.52 24.23
CA THR A 144 0.56 6.20 24.58
C THR A 144 0.41 5.20 23.46
N ALA A 145 -0.65 5.30 22.67
CA ALA A 145 -0.95 4.38 21.59
C ALA A 145 -1.60 5.08 20.36
N PRO A 146 -0.95 6.10 19.77
CA PRO A 146 -1.53 6.96 18.71
C PRO A 146 -1.96 6.21 17.45
N LEU A 147 -1.43 5.01 17.23
CA LEU A 147 -1.66 4.19 16.03
C LEU A 147 -2.46 2.91 16.32
N ALA A 148 -2.93 2.69 17.55
CA ALA A 148 -3.58 1.42 17.93
C ALA A 148 -4.82 1.11 17.09
N ALA A 149 -5.72 2.08 16.90
CA ALA A 149 -6.91 1.92 16.07
C ALA A 149 -6.54 1.60 14.61
N LEU A 150 -5.49 2.25 14.10
CA LEU A 150 -4.98 2.02 12.75
C LEU A 150 -4.45 0.60 12.58
N TYR A 151 -3.61 0.14 13.50
CA TYR A 151 -3.09 -1.22 13.47
C TYR A 151 -4.22 -2.25 13.62
N GLY A 152 -5.24 -1.96 14.43
CA GLY A 152 -6.45 -2.78 14.54
C GLY A 152 -7.21 -2.90 13.22
N ASP A 153 -7.39 -1.78 12.51
CA ASP A 153 -8.01 -1.77 11.18
C ASP A 153 -7.20 -2.60 10.17
N VAL A 154 -5.88 -2.40 10.11
CA VAL A 154 -5.04 -3.15 9.17
C VAL A 154 -5.02 -4.63 9.50
N ARG A 155 -4.95 -5.02 10.78
CA ARG A 155 -4.93 -6.43 11.17
C ARG A 155 -6.23 -7.15 10.82
N ARG A 156 -7.36 -6.44 10.81
CA ARG A 156 -8.66 -6.99 10.42
C ARG A 156 -8.77 -7.20 8.91
N GLU A 157 -8.35 -6.22 8.12
CA GLU A 157 -8.48 -6.29 6.65
C GLU A 157 -7.34 -7.08 5.99
N HIS A 158 -6.14 -7.01 6.55
CA HIS A 158 -4.92 -7.64 6.04
C HIS A 158 -4.17 -8.37 7.17
N PRO A 159 -4.68 -9.53 7.63
CA PRO A 159 -4.19 -10.21 8.83
C PRO A 159 -2.74 -10.70 8.70
N SER A 160 -2.22 -10.88 7.48
CA SER A 160 -0.83 -11.31 7.26
C SER A 160 0.14 -10.15 6.99
N CYS A 161 -0.35 -8.91 6.92
CA CYS A 161 0.49 -7.77 6.54
C CYS A 161 1.23 -7.14 7.72
N SER A 162 2.47 -6.74 7.44
CA SER A 162 3.24 -5.82 8.26
C SER A 162 2.99 -4.38 7.80
N VAL A 163 2.88 -3.46 8.75
CA VAL A 163 2.60 -2.04 8.48
C VAL A 163 3.87 -1.22 8.65
N VAL A 164 4.19 -0.43 7.63
CA VAL A 164 5.22 0.61 7.69
C VAL A 164 4.52 1.95 7.58
N VAL A 165 4.77 2.84 8.55
CA VAL A 165 4.21 4.20 8.55
C VAL A 165 5.24 5.16 8.00
N TYR A 166 4.90 5.83 6.90
CA TYR A 166 5.71 6.87 6.27
C TYR A 166 5.09 8.23 6.55
N VAL A 167 5.84 9.10 7.24
CA VAL A 167 5.36 10.41 7.68
C VAL A 167 5.98 11.51 6.83
N VAL A 168 5.14 12.33 6.20
CA VAL A 168 5.56 13.40 5.31
C VAL A 168 5.40 14.76 5.98
N GLY A 169 6.49 15.55 6.00
CA GLY A 169 6.46 16.95 6.43
C GLY A 169 6.30 17.15 7.94
N LEU A 170 6.77 16.21 8.76
CA LEU A 170 6.68 16.30 10.23
C LEU A 170 7.36 17.56 10.79
N GLU A 171 8.56 17.89 10.32
CA GLU A 171 9.29 19.06 10.79
C GLU A 171 8.52 20.37 10.58
N GLU A 172 7.93 20.54 9.40
CA GLU A 172 7.17 21.75 9.09
C GLU A 172 5.85 21.81 9.88
N ALA A 173 5.22 20.66 10.15
CA ALA A 173 4.06 20.58 11.02
C ALA A 173 4.41 20.99 12.47
N LEU A 174 5.54 20.50 13.00
CA LEU A 174 6.05 20.91 14.30
C LEU A 174 6.32 22.43 14.37
N ARG A 175 7.01 23.00 13.37
CA ARG A 175 7.26 24.44 13.29
C ARG A 175 5.99 25.27 13.22
N ARG A 176 4.98 24.85 12.45
CA ARG A 176 3.67 25.52 12.41
C ARG A 176 2.99 25.51 13.78
N ARG A 177 3.08 24.39 14.49
CA ARG A 177 2.49 24.23 15.81
C ARG A 177 3.21 25.04 16.89
N GLU A 178 4.54 25.09 16.85
CA GLU A 178 5.33 25.96 17.72
C GLU A 178 4.97 27.44 17.53
N ARG A 179 4.84 27.89 16.27
CA ARG A 179 4.39 29.25 15.95
C ARG A 179 3.00 29.52 16.52
N ALA A 180 2.04 28.63 16.32
CA ALA A 180 0.69 28.77 16.87
C ALA A 180 0.67 28.82 18.41
N ASN A 181 1.49 28.01 19.07
CA ASN A 181 1.61 27.99 20.53
C ASN A 181 2.28 29.25 21.09
N LYS A 182 3.26 29.84 20.39
CA LYS A 182 3.87 31.12 20.76
C LYS A 182 2.86 32.27 20.68
N VAL A 183 2.02 32.31 19.64
CA VAL A 183 0.96 33.32 19.48
C VAL A 183 -0.09 33.21 20.59
N ARG A 184 -0.47 32.00 21.01
CA ARG A 184 -1.38 31.79 22.15
C ARG A 184 -0.79 32.20 23.51
N ARG A 185 0.54 32.28 23.62
CA ARG A 185 1.26 32.65 24.85
C ARG A 185 1.60 34.14 24.94
N VAL A 186 1.12 35.00 24.02
CA VAL A 186 1.25 36.45 24.17
C VAL A 186 0.36 36.89 25.35
N PRO A 187 0.93 37.36 26.48
CA PRO A 187 0.15 37.74 27.64
C PRO A 187 -0.51 39.10 27.38
N GLY A 188 -1.83 39.08 27.20
CA GLY A 188 -2.64 40.29 27.31
C GLY A 188 -2.82 40.65 28.79
N ARG A 189 -2.47 41.90 29.12
CA ARG A 189 -2.73 42.67 30.36
C ARG A 189 -1.70 42.53 31.49
N VAL A 190 -0.64 43.33 31.39
CA VAL A 190 -0.12 44.02 32.58
C VAL A 190 -1.14 45.10 32.93
N TYR A 191 -1.93 44.88 33.99
CA TYR A 191 -2.63 45.97 34.65
C TYR A 191 -1.55 46.88 35.26
N ALA A 192 -1.38 48.08 34.71
CA ALA A 192 -0.63 49.13 35.41
C ALA A 192 -1.40 49.50 36.69
N PRO A 193 -0.76 49.55 37.86
CA PRO A 193 -1.40 50.08 39.05
C PRO A 193 -1.70 51.57 38.81
N ARG A 194 -2.97 51.96 38.99
CA ARG A 194 -3.36 53.36 39.13
C ARG A 194 -2.56 53.95 40.29
N THR A 195 -1.56 54.77 39.99
CA THR A 195 -0.97 55.69 40.97
C THR A 195 -2.04 56.72 41.30
N MET A 196 -2.59 56.64 42.51
CA MET A 196 -3.18 57.80 43.19
C MET A 196 -2.05 58.42 44.02
N GLY A 197 -1.71 59.65 43.69
CA GLY A 197 -0.72 60.50 44.35
C GLY A 197 -0.69 61.85 43.66
#